data_AF-A0A1I2SEZ8-F1
#
_entry.id   AF-A0A1I2SEZ8-F1
#
_cell.length_a   1.000
_cell.length_b   1.000
_cell.length_c   1.000
_cell.angle_alpha   90.00
_cell.angle_beta   90.00
_cell.angle_gamma   90.00
#
_symmetry.space_group_name_H-M   'P 1'
#
loop_
_entity.id
_entity.type
_entity.pdbx_description
1 polymer ?
#
loop_
_entity_poly.entity_id
_entity_poly.type
_entity_poly.pdbx_seq_one_letter_code
_entity_poly.pdbx_strand_id
1 'polypeptide(L)'
;MNLFEKSQAVLELFGQLDLETKELADQGGLACISGCGRCCSSPKVTASPLEFLPLAFDFYEKGTANQALESLENLPESGQCMIYRKTSEDGSFGFCSNYANRGMICRIFGSAARRNKNGVKELITCKILKESKKEAFEELSVQINQGKSIPMATEYYSQLNDLDQYLSESYPINVAIRKAIEAVMRFQYYRQEEDASSV
;
A
#
# COMPACT_ATOMS: atom_id res chain seq x y z
N MET A 1 -16.86 10.90 8.56
CA MET A 1 -16.18 11.16 7.27
C MET A 1 -16.90 10.39 6.18
N ASN A 2 -17.20 11.05 5.07
CA ASN A 2 -17.65 10.38 3.84
C ASN A 2 -16.47 9.63 3.17
N LEU A 3 -16.74 8.89 2.09
CA LEU A 3 -15.72 8.05 1.45
C LEU A 3 -14.58 8.86 0.81
N PHE A 4 -14.90 10.04 0.26
CA PHE A 4 -13.89 10.94 -0.31
C PHE A 4 -12.98 11.53 0.77
N GLU A 5 -13.53 12.00 1.88
CA GLU A 5 -12.76 12.49 3.04
C GLU A 5 -11.82 11.41 3.59
N LYS A 6 -12.29 10.15 3.66
CA LYS A 6 -11.43 9.01 4.05
C LYS A 6 -10.29 8.82 3.08
N SER A 7 -10.55 8.91 1.77
CA SER A 7 -9.49 8.84 0.75
C SER A 7 -8.45 9.94 0.91
N GLN A 8 -8.87 11.17 1.23
CA GLN A 8 -7.93 12.28 1.47
C GLN A 8 -7.10 12.05 2.73
N ALA A 9 -7.69 11.59 3.83
CA ALA A 9 -6.94 11.24 5.04
C ALA A 9 -5.95 10.09 4.81
N VAL A 10 -6.30 9.10 3.98
CA VAL A 10 -5.36 8.04 3.57
C VAL A 10 -4.18 8.62 2.78
N LEU A 11 -4.42 9.58 1.87
CA LEU A 11 -3.35 10.28 1.14
C LEU A 11 -2.43 11.08 2.08
N GLU A 12 -2.98 11.71 3.12
CA GLU A 12 -2.19 12.40 4.15
C GLU A 12 -1.27 11.43 4.89
N LEU A 13 -1.79 10.28 5.32
CA LEU A 13 -0.99 9.21 5.94
C LEU A 13 0.10 8.70 5.00
N PHE A 14 -0.19 8.57 3.70
CA PHE A 14 0.80 8.18 2.70
C PHE A 14 1.91 9.23 2.56
N GLY A 15 1.56 10.51 2.56
CA GLY A 15 2.50 11.62 2.50
C GLY A 15 3.46 11.61 3.69
N GLN A 16 2.93 11.42 4.90
CA GLN A 16 3.76 11.30 6.10
C GLN A 16 4.72 10.11 6.01
N LEU A 17 4.21 8.93 5.65
CA LEU A 17 5.03 7.73 5.54
C LEU A 17 6.10 7.85 4.46
N ASP A 18 5.79 8.46 3.32
CA ASP A 18 6.74 8.67 2.23
C ASP A 18 7.88 9.61 2.66
N LEU A 19 7.60 10.64 3.46
CA LEU A 19 8.62 11.54 4.03
C LEU A 19 9.57 10.78 4.96
N GLU A 20 9.02 10.03 5.93
CA GLU A 20 9.82 9.23 6.87
C GLU A 20 10.61 8.11 6.14
N THR A 21 10.00 7.50 5.12
CA THR A 21 10.63 6.49 4.27
C THR A 21 11.81 7.06 3.50
N LYS A 22 11.67 8.25 2.94
CA LYS A 22 12.74 8.92 2.19
C LYS A 22 13.93 9.21 3.11
N GLU A 23 13.66 9.75 4.30
CA GLU A 23 14.72 10.01 5.30
C GLU A 23 15.46 8.72 5.68
N LEU A 24 14.72 7.62 5.92
CA LEU A 24 15.30 6.33 6.24
C LEU A 24 16.13 5.76 5.08
N ALA A 25 15.66 5.93 3.84
CA ALA A 25 16.37 5.46 2.65
C ALA A 25 17.68 6.21 2.44
N ASP A 26 17.67 7.53 2.64
CA ASP A 26 18.82 8.42 2.48
C ASP A 26 19.88 8.17 3.57
N GLN A 27 19.45 7.93 4.82
CA GLN A 27 20.37 7.72 5.95
C GLN A 27 20.79 6.26 6.16
N GLY A 28 19.91 5.31 5.83
CA GLY A 28 20.07 3.89 6.13
C GLY A 28 20.49 3.04 4.94
N GLY A 29 20.57 3.60 3.73
CA GLY A 29 21.04 2.90 2.53
C GLY A 29 20.13 1.77 2.01
N LEU A 30 19.00 1.49 2.66
CA LEU A 30 18.09 0.37 2.36
C LEU A 30 16.99 0.69 1.34
N ALA A 31 17.20 1.68 0.48
CA ALA A 31 16.29 1.94 -0.65
C ALA A 31 16.03 0.67 -1.48
N CYS A 32 14.79 0.49 -1.93
CA CYS A 32 14.41 -0.62 -2.81
C CYS A 32 15.24 -0.60 -4.10
N ILE A 33 15.51 -1.78 -4.66
CA ILE A 33 16.22 -1.91 -5.93
C ILE A 33 15.30 -1.41 -7.06
N SER A 34 15.81 -0.51 -7.90
CA SER A 34 15.05 0.03 -9.02
C SER A 34 14.54 -1.09 -9.94
N GLY A 35 13.25 -1.03 -10.30
CA GLY A 35 12.59 -2.02 -11.14
C GLY A 35 12.34 -3.37 -10.46
N CYS A 36 12.65 -3.56 -9.18
CA CYS A 36 12.31 -4.78 -8.45
C CYS A 36 10.81 -4.83 -8.13
N GLY A 37 10.15 -5.93 -8.51
CA GLY A 37 8.75 -6.18 -8.19
C GLY A 37 8.50 -7.51 -7.50
N ARG A 38 9.54 -8.08 -6.87
CA ARG A 38 9.45 -9.37 -6.16
C ARG A 38 8.43 -9.35 -5.01
N CYS A 39 8.21 -8.19 -4.37
CA CYS A 39 7.14 -8.01 -3.39
C CYS A 39 5.76 -7.98 -4.05
N CYS A 40 5.63 -7.35 -5.22
CA CYS A 40 4.38 -7.28 -6.00
C CYS A 40 4.02 -8.59 -6.70
N SER A 41 5.00 -9.46 -6.97
CA SER A 41 4.80 -10.79 -7.55
C SER A 41 4.45 -11.85 -6.49
N SER A 42 4.43 -11.50 -5.20
CA SER A 42 4.09 -12.42 -4.13
C SER A 42 2.57 -12.61 -4.02
N PRO A 43 2.03 -13.84 -4.13
CA PRO A 43 0.59 -14.09 -4.10
C PRO A 43 -0.05 -13.88 -2.71
N LYS A 44 0.76 -13.61 -1.68
CA LYS A 44 0.32 -13.57 -0.27
C LYS A 44 0.25 -12.15 0.32
N VAL A 45 0.31 -11.12 -0.53
CA VAL A 45 0.18 -9.74 -0.06
C VAL A 45 -1.29 -9.50 0.30
N THR A 46 -1.51 -9.14 1.56
CA THR A 46 -2.82 -8.73 2.06
C THR A 46 -2.83 -7.23 2.31
N ALA A 47 -4.02 -6.64 2.22
CA ALA A 47 -4.23 -5.21 2.30
C ALA A 47 -5.70 -4.93 2.67
N SER A 48 -6.00 -3.71 3.06
CA SER A 48 -7.36 -3.27 3.31
C SER A 48 -7.98 -2.51 2.12
N PRO A 49 -9.31 -2.54 1.94
CA PRO A 49 -9.97 -1.67 0.98
C PRO A 49 -9.68 -0.17 1.24
N LEU A 50 -9.52 0.21 2.51
CA LEU A 50 -9.30 1.61 2.90
C LEU A 50 -8.03 2.20 2.30
N GLU A 51 -6.92 1.46 2.32
CA GLU A 51 -5.64 1.90 1.72
C GLU A 51 -5.69 1.99 0.18
N PHE A 52 -6.75 1.49 -0.47
CA PHE A 52 -6.95 1.58 -1.91
C PHE A 52 -8.07 2.54 -2.33
N LEU A 53 -8.69 3.28 -1.40
CA LEU A 53 -9.64 4.33 -1.79
C LEU A 53 -9.02 5.37 -2.74
N PRO A 54 -7.78 5.86 -2.53
CA PRO A 54 -7.18 6.81 -3.48
C PRO A 54 -7.03 6.23 -4.89
N LEU A 55 -6.64 4.96 -4.99
CA LEU A 55 -6.56 4.25 -6.27
C LEU A 55 -7.94 4.10 -6.94
N ALA A 56 -8.95 3.78 -6.15
CA ALA A 56 -10.33 3.62 -6.63
C ALA A 56 -10.92 4.94 -7.14
N PHE A 57 -10.69 6.05 -6.43
CA PHE A 57 -11.08 7.39 -6.91
C PHE A 57 -10.34 7.77 -8.19
N ASP A 58 -9.03 7.52 -8.28
CA ASP A 58 -8.25 7.76 -9.50
C ASP A 58 -8.79 6.95 -10.71
N PHE A 59 -9.19 5.69 -10.51
CA PHE A 59 -9.83 4.91 -11.57
C PHE A 59 -11.22 5.43 -11.96
N TYR A 60 -12.00 5.90 -10.98
CA TYR A 60 -13.31 6.49 -11.26
C TYR A 60 -13.18 7.79 -12.05
N GLU A 61 -12.32 8.71 -11.61
CA GLU A 61 -12.08 10.01 -12.26
C GLU A 61 -11.55 9.87 -13.68
N LYS A 62 -10.73 8.84 -13.95
CA LYS A 62 -10.24 8.51 -15.29
C LYS A 62 -11.24 7.76 -16.17
N GLY A 63 -12.41 7.38 -15.64
CA GLY A 63 -13.40 6.57 -16.35
C GLY A 63 -12.98 5.11 -16.59
N THR A 64 -11.96 4.62 -15.89
CA THR A 64 -11.41 3.26 -16.06
C THR A 64 -11.88 2.26 -15.00
N ALA A 65 -12.76 2.66 -14.08
CA ALA A 65 -13.22 1.82 -12.96
C ALA A 65 -13.89 0.51 -13.43
N ASN A 66 -14.78 0.55 -14.42
CA ASN A 66 -15.43 -0.65 -14.96
C ASN A 66 -14.41 -1.63 -15.56
N GLN A 67 -13.50 -1.13 -16.40
CA GLN A 67 -12.43 -1.93 -16.99
C GLN A 67 -11.51 -2.56 -15.93
N ALA A 68 -11.25 -1.82 -14.85
CA ALA A 68 -10.46 -2.32 -13.72
C ALA A 68 -11.18 -3.48 -13.01
N LEU A 69 -12.49 -3.39 -12.80
CA LEU A 69 -13.29 -4.48 -12.22
C LEU A 69 -13.31 -5.72 -13.12
N GLU A 70 -13.57 -5.56 -14.42
CA GLU A 70 -13.52 -6.67 -15.39
C GLU A 70 -12.14 -7.36 -15.40
N SER A 71 -11.07 -6.57 -15.29
CA SER A 71 -9.71 -7.12 -15.18
C SER A 71 -9.51 -7.92 -13.90
N LEU A 72 -10.07 -7.46 -12.77
CA LEU A 72 -9.98 -8.11 -11.47
C LEU A 72 -10.77 -9.42 -11.40
N GLU A 73 -11.88 -9.55 -12.14
CA GLU A 73 -12.63 -10.81 -12.23
C GLU A 73 -11.82 -11.94 -12.87
N ASN A 74 -10.94 -11.59 -13.81
CA ASN A 74 -10.08 -12.54 -14.50
C ASN A 74 -8.76 -12.82 -13.77
N LEU A 75 -8.48 -12.12 -12.66
CA LEU A 75 -7.29 -12.30 -11.86
C LEU A 75 -7.55 -13.19 -10.64
N PRO A 76 -6.61 -14.08 -10.29
CA PRO A 76 -6.68 -14.79 -9.01
C PRO A 76 -6.73 -13.81 -7.84
N GLU A 77 -7.58 -14.10 -6.86
CA GLU A 77 -7.70 -13.29 -5.64
C GLU A 77 -6.37 -13.17 -4.89
N SER A 78 -5.68 -14.30 -4.74
CA SER A 78 -4.32 -14.40 -4.17
C SER A 78 -3.27 -14.46 -5.27
N GLY A 79 -3.27 -13.46 -6.14
CA GLY A 79 -2.40 -13.36 -7.31
C GLY A 79 -1.44 -12.18 -7.25
N GLN A 80 -0.81 -11.91 -8.38
CA GLN A 80 -0.07 -10.68 -8.59
C GLN A 80 -1.02 -9.48 -8.55
N CYS A 81 -0.57 -8.37 -7.95
CA CYS A 81 -1.36 -7.16 -7.84
C CYS A 81 -1.78 -6.62 -9.23
N MET A 82 -3.05 -6.27 -9.41
CA MET A 82 -3.60 -5.86 -10.71
C MET A 82 -2.90 -4.64 -11.35
N ILE A 83 -2.32 -3.75 -10.53
CA ILE A 83 -1.63 -2.53 -10.99
C ILE A 83 -0.15 -2.75 -11.23
N TYR A 84 0.38 -3.94 -10.92
CA TYR A 84 1.75 -4.27 -11.25
C TYR A 84 1.89 -4.58 -12.74
N ARG A 85 2.98 -4.11 -13.34
CA ARG A 85 3.36 -4.35 -14.73
C ARG A 85 4.72 -5.01 -14.74
N LYS A 86 4.73 -6.33 -14.99
CA LYS A 86 5.96 -7.09 -15.13
C LYS A 86 6.70 -6.69 -16.40
N THR A 87 8.03 -6.61 -16.32
CA THR A 87 8.94 -6.43 -17.45
C THR A 87 9.82 -7.65 -17.68
N SER A 88 9.89 -8.57 -16.72
CA SER A 88 10.54 -9.87 -16.89
C SER A 88 9.52 -11.01 -16.98
N GLU A 89 9.92 -12.10 -17.65
CA GLU A 89 9.08 -13.30 -17.79
C GLU A 89 8.74 -13.93 -16.44
N ASP A 90 9.73 -13.99 -15.54
CA ASP A 90 9.58 -14.53 -14.18
C ASP A 90 8.86 -13.59 -13.20
N GLY A 91 8.46 -12.40 -13.67
CA GLY A 91 7.75 -11.38 -12.89
C GLY A 91 8.57 -10.69 -11.80
N SER A 92 9.87 -10.98 -11.69
CA SER A 92 10.77 -10.37 -10.69
C SER A 92 11.03 -8.89 -10.90
N PHE A 93 11.00 -8.44 -12.15
CA PHE A 93 11.17 -7.05 -12.53
C PHE A 93 9.89 -6.47 -13.11
N GLY A 94 9.67 -5.19 -12.81
CA GLY A 94 8.49 -4.47 -13.22
C GLY A 94 8.31 -3.17 -12.44
N PHE A 95 7.12 -2.60 -12.59
CA PHE A 95 6.75 -1.35 -11.93
C PHE A 95 5.26 -1.31 -11.59
N CYS A 96 4.90 -0.42 -10.67
CA CYS A 96 3.50 -0.13 -10.39
C CYS A 96 2.99 0.90 -11.41
N SER A 97 1.95 0.56 -12.18
CA SER A 97 1.32 1.47 -13.13
C SER A 97 0.66 2.68 -12.46
N ASN A 98 0.37 2.60 -11.16
CA ASN A 98 -0.15 3.70 -10.35
C ASN A 98 0.60 3.80 -9.01
N TYR A 99 1.91 4.08 -9.10
CA TYR A 99 2.80 4.08 -7.94
C TYR A 99 2.42 5.12 -6.88
N ALA A 100 1.85 6.25 -7.29
CA ALA A 100 1.39 7.33 -6.41
C ALA A 100 0.23 6.88 -5.51
N ASN A 101 -0.65 6.00 -6.01
CA ASN A 101 -1.80 5.47 -5.28
C ASN A 101 -1.60 4.01 -4.81
N ARG A 102 -0.34 3.58 -4.61
CA ARG A 102 -0.07 2.26 -4.02
C ARG A 102 -0.51 2.24 -2.56
N GLY A 103 -1.00 1.07 -2.12
CA GLY A 103 -1.47 0.87 -0.75
C GLY A 103 -0.38 1.06 0.31
N MET A 104 -0.83 1.24 1.55
CA MET A 104 0.00 1.34 2.74
C MET A 104 0.96 0.15 2.89
N ILE A 105 0.50 -1.07 2.61
CA ILE A 105 1.34 -2.28 2.68
C ILE A 105 2.58 -2.16 1.79
N CYS A 106 2.42 -1.58 0.59
CA CYS A 106 3.51 -1.40 -0.37
C CYS A 106 4.46 -0.27 0.01
N ARG A 107 4.05 0.62 0.91
CA ARG A 107 4.89 1.71 1.44
C ARG A 107 5.68 1.24 2.64
N ILE A 108 5.00 0.65 3.62
CA ILE A 108 5.60 0.09 4.85
C ILE A 108 6.69 -0.94 4.52
N PHE A 109 6.47 -1.75 3.48
CA PHE A 109 7.43 -2.77 3.09
C PHE A 109 8.71 -2.15 2.52
N GLY A 110 9.80 -2.30 3.25
CA GLY A 110 11.12 -1.76 2.93
C GLY A 110 11.48 -0.49 3.70
N SER A 111 10.54 0.13 4.41
CA SER A 111 10.76 1.42 5.07
C SER A 111 10.25 1.54 6.50
N ALA A 112 9.60 0.50 7.02
CA ALA A 112 9.07 0.49 8.38
C ALA A 112 9.64 -0.67 9.20
N ALA A 113 9.45 -0.60 10.52
CA ALA A 113 9.71 -1.67 11.45
C ALA A 113 8.42 -2.18 12.11
N ARG A 114 8.48 -3.39 12.63
CA ARG A 114 7.49 -3.96 13.55
C ARG A 114 8.16 -4.31 14.86
N ARG A 115 7.39 -4.34 15.95
CA ARG A 115 7.87 -4.85 17.23
C ARG A 115 7.55 -6.33 17.34
N ASN A 116 8.53 -7.15 17.67
CA ASN A 116 8.30 -8.56 17.96
C ASN A 116 7.80 -8.75 19.41
N LYS A 117 7.47 -10.00 19.78
CA LYS A 117 6.96 -10.35 21.11
C LYS A 117 7.93 -10.03 22.26
N ASN A 118 9.21 -9.91 21.97
CA ASN A 118 10.25 -9.58 22.95
C ASN A 118 10.52 -8.07 23.03
N GLY A 119 9.76 -7.25 22.32
CA GLY A 119 9.91 -5.80 22.31
C GLY A 119 10.98 -5.27 21.37
N VAL A 120 11.68 -6.13 20.62
CA VAL A 120 12.73 -5.72 19.67
C VAL A 120 12.10 -5.22 18.37
N LYS A 121 12.62 -4.11 17.83
CA LYS A 121 12.21 -3.58 16.53
C LYS A 121 12.90 -4.37 15.42
N GLU A 122 12.10 -4.88 14.47
CA GLU A 122 12.55 -5.60 13.29
C GLU A 122 12.14 -4.85 12.03
N LEU A 123 13.10 -4.62 11.12
CA LEU A 123 12.81 -4.03 9.81
C LEU A 123 11.92 -4.95 8.97
N ILE A 124 10.86 -4.38 8.40
CA ILE A 124 9.98 -5.04 7.44
C ILE A 124 10.61 -4.86 6.06
N THR A 125 11.36 -5.84 5.59
CA THR A 125 12.06 -5.78 4.29
C THR A 125 12.19 -7.15 3.64
N CYS A 126 12.55 -7.20 2.36
CA CYS A 126 12.68 -8.45 1.62
C CYS A 126 14.03 -9.14 1.84
N LYS A 127 14.06 -10.45 1.55
CA LYS A 127 15.28 -11.26 1.58
C LYS A 127 16.38 -10.67 0.70
N ILE A 128 16.03 -10.14 -0.48
CA ILE A 128 16.98 -9.56 -1.42
C ILE A 128 17.73 -8.39 -0.79
N LEU A 129 17.03 -7.48 -0.09
CA LEU A 129 17.69 -6.34 0.57
C LEU A 129 18.55 -6.79 1.75
N LYS A 130 18.11 -7.80 2.52
CA LYS A 130 18.91 -8.37 3.62
C LYS A 130 20.22 -9.00 3.13
N GLU A 131 20.23 -9.57 1.93
CA GLU A 131 21.41 -10.24 1.36
C GLU A 131 22.29 -9.26 0.57
N SER A 132 21.70 -8.46 -0.31
CA SER A 132 22.44 -7.52 -1.18
C SER A 132 22.98 -6.30 -0.45
N LYS A 133 22.32 -5.88 0.64
CA LYS A 133 22.70 -4.70 1.45
C LYS A 133 22.85 -5.09 2.92
N LYS A 134 23.54 -6.21 3.16
CA LYS A 134 23.68 -6.82 4.50
C LYS A 134 24.22 -5.85 5.54
N GLU A 135 25.31 -5.14 5.23
CA GLU A 135 25.95 -4.20 6.16
C GLU A 135 24.98 -3.09 6.58
N ALA A 136 24.34 -2.43 5.61
CA ALA A 136 23.33 -1.41 5.85
C ALA A 136 22.12 -1.95 6.64
N PHE A 137 21.70 -3.18 6.37
CA PHE A 137 20.62 -3.85 7.10
C PHE A 137 20.98 -4.10 8.56
N GLU A 138 22.17 -4.63 8.83
CA GLU A 138 22.65 -4.92 10.18
C GLU A 138 22.87 -3.63 10.98
N GLU A 139 23.50 -2.63 10.37
CA GLU A 139 23.72 -1.32 10.99
C GLU A 139 22.40 -0.65 11.35
N LEU A 140 21.46 -0.56 10.40
CA LEU A 140 20.16 0.06 10.66
C LEU A 140 19.38 -0.72 11.73
N SER A 141 19.46 -2.06 11.73
CA SER A 141 18.81 -2.91 12.75
C SER A 141 19.32 -2.62 14.16
N VAL A 142 20.62 -2.32 14.30
CA VAL A 142 21.19 -1.89 15.58
C VAL A 142 20.70 -0.48 15.94
N GLN A 143 20.81 0.47 15.01
CA GLN A 143 20.45 1.87 15.24
C GLN A 143 18.98 2.05 15.70
N ILE A 144 18.03 1.34 15.07
CA ILE A 144 16.60 1.47 15.44
C ILE A 144 16.30 0.95 16.86
N ASN A 145 17.09 -0.02 17.34
CA ASN A 145 16.99 -0.56 18.69
C ASN A 145 17.78 0.27 19.71
N GLN A 146 18.70 1.12 19.25
CA GLN A 146 19.41 2.13 20.06
C GLN A 146 18.67 3.48 20.14
N GLY A 147 17.48 3.59 19.55
CA GLY A 147 16.63 4.78 19.66
C GLY A 147 16.50 5.62 18.40
N LYS A 148 17.09 5.20 17.27
CA LYS A 148 16.80 5.85 15.98
C LYS A 148 15.31 5.76 15.68
N SER A 149 14.74 6.89 15.26
CA SER A 149 13.34 6.95 14.83
C SER A 149 13.15 6.14 13.55
N ILE A 150 12.03 5.43 13.47
CA ILE A 150 11.64 4.66 12.29
C ILE A 150 10.12 4.53 12.24
N PRO A 151 9.49 4.59 11.06
CA PRO A 151 8.08 4.28 10.91
C PRO A 151 7.74 2.94 11.54
N MET A 152 6.78 2.92 12.46
CA MET A 152 6.28 1.67 13.02
C MET A 152 5.02 1.25 12.28
N ALA A 153 5.02 0.05 11.68
CA ALA A 153 3.88 -0.43 10.91
C ALA A 153 2.59 -0.47 11.74
N THR A 154 2.69 -0.81 13.03
CA THR A 154 1.56 -0.85 13.95
C THR A 154 0.92 0.52 14.16
N GLU A 155 1.70 1.60 14.14
CA GLU A 155 1.19 2.96 14.31
C GLU A 155 0.39 3.39 13.08
N TYR A 156 0.94 3.20 11.88
CA TYR A 156 0.26 3.50 10.62
C TYR A 156 -1.01 2.66 10.41
N TYR A 157 -0.97 1.36 10.72
CA TYR A 157 -2.18 0.53 10.63
C TYR A 157 -3.21 0.87 11.71
N SER A 158 -2.80 1.34 12.89
CA SER A 158 -3.72 1.86 13.90
C SER A 158 -4.41 3.13 13.40
N GLN A 159 -3.64 4.09 12.87
CA GLN A 159 -4.18 5.32 12.30
C GLN A 159 -5.14 5.03 11.13
N LEU A 160 -4.80 4.06 10.27
CA LEU A 160 -5.69 3.62 9.20
C LEU A 160 -7.01 3.05 9.76
N ASN A 161 -6.92 2.21 10.79
CA ASN A 161 -8.08 1.62 11.46
C ASN A 161 -8.97 2.67 12.15
N ASP A 162 -8.38 3.75 12.68
CA ASP A 162 -9.10 4.86 13.29
C ASP A 162 -9.93 5.66 12.27
N LEU A 163 -9.54 5.66 10.99
CA LEU A 163 -10.31 6.31 9.92
C LEU A 163 -11.59 5.52 9.57
N ASP A 164 -11.49 4.19 9.49
CA ASP A 164 -12.62 3.28 9.32
C ASP A 164 -12.25 1.83 9.64
N GLN A 165 -12.83 1.27 10.70
CA GLN A 165 -12.55 -0.09 11.15
C GLN A 165 -13.00 -1.16 10.13
N TYR A 166 -14.13 -0.95 9.44
CA TYR A 166 -14.70 -1.94 8.53
C TYR A 166 -13.92 -2.02 7.22
N LEU A 167 -13.59 -0.86 6.64
CA LEU A 167 -12.77 -0.78 5.43
C LEU A 167 -11.30 -1.12 5.70
N SER A 168 -10.88 -1.21 6.97
CA SER A 168 -9.53 -1.63 7.38
C SER A 168 -9.34 -3.14 7.49
N GLU A 169 -10.39 -3.94 7.28
CA GLU A 169 -10.28 -5.39 7.27
C GLU A 169 -9.32 -5.88 6.18
N SER A 170 -8.52 -6.90 6.51
CA SER A 170 -7.46 -7.43 5.65
C SER A 170 -7.98 -8.48 4.68
N TYR A 171 -7.75 -8.25 3.38
CA TYR A 171 -8.08 -9.16 2.28
C TYR A 171 -6.85 -9.41 1.40
N PRO A 172 -6.86 -10.44 0.53
CA PRO A 172 -5.90 -10.50 -0.57
C PRO A 172 -5.91 -9.20 -1.38
N ILE A 173 -4.75 -8.72 -1.81
CA ILE A 173 -4.59 -7.38 -2.39
C ILE A 173 -5.58 -7.06 -3.53
N ASN A 174 -5.84 -8.01 -4.43
CA ASN A 174 -6.78 -7.80 -5.54
C ASN A 174 -8.23 -7.71 -5.05
N VAL A 175 -8.58 -8.45 -4.00
CA VAL A 175 -9.90 -8.36 -3.36
C VAL A 175 -10.08 -7.03 -2.64
N ALA A 176 -9.03 -6.53 -1.98
CA ALA A 176 -9.04 -5.21 -1.35
C ALA A 176 -9.26 -4.10 -2.37
N ILE A 177 -8.53 -4.14 -3.50
CA ILE A 177 -8.68 -3.16 -4.60
C ILE A 177 -10.09 -3.24 -5.19
N ARG A 178 -10.61 -4.44 -5.47
CA ARG A 178 -11.98 -4.65 -5.97
C ARG A 178 -13.02 -3.99 -5.07
N LYS A 179 -12.96 -4.29 -3.76
CA LYS A 179 -13.86 -3.72 -2.76
C LYS A 179 -13.78 -2.19 -2.70
N ALA A 180 -12.58 -1.63 -2.81
CA ALA A 180 -12.39 -0.18 -2.83
C ALA A 180 -13.05 0.46 -4.07
N ILE A 181 -12.86 -0.13 -5.25
CA ILE A 181 -13.49 0.36 -6.50
C ILE A 181 -15.01 0.29 -6.42
N GLU A 182 -15.56 -0.86 -5.98
CA GLU A 182 -17.00 -1.02 -5.80
C GLU A 182 -17.58 -0.01 -4.80
N ALA A 183 -16.87 0.26 -3.69
CA ALA A 183 -17.30 1.23 -2.69
C ALA A 183 -17.34 2.66 -3.28
N VAL A 184 -16.30 3.05 -4.02
CA VAL A 184 -16.23 4.37 -4.69
C VAL A 184 -17.32 4.52 -5.74
N MET A 185 -17.54 3.50 -6.57
CA MET A 185 -18.60 3.53 -7.58
C MET A 185 -19.98 3.69 -6.96
N ARG A 186 -20.30 2.94 -5.90
CA ARG A 186 -21.56 3.08 -5.16
C ARG A 186 -21.69 4.46 -4.54
N PHE A 187 -20.63 4.98 -3.92
CA PHE A 187 -20.62 6.31 -3.31
C PHE A 187 -20.90 7.41 -4.35
N GLN A 188 -20.28 7.34 -5.53
CA GLN A 188 -20.49 8.32 -6.58
C GLN A 188 -21.88 8.23 -7.23
N TYR A 189 -22.42 7.02 -7.37
CA TYR A 189 -23.79 6.82 -7.88
C TYR A 189 -24.81 7.56 -7.01
N TYR A 190 -24.80 7.33 -5.69
CA TYR A 190 -25.75 7.99 -4.79
C TYR A 190 -25.55 9.52 -4.73
N ARG A 191 -24.29 9.99 -4.77
CA ARG A 191 -24.01 11.42 -4.80
C ARG A 191 -24.60 12.11 -6.04
N GLN A 192 -24.51 11.47 -7.20
CA GLN A 192 -25.10 11.99 -8.44
C GLN A 192 -26.63 12.00 -8.41
N GLU A 193 -27.26 11.00 -7.79
CA GLU A 193 -28.72 10.99 -7.61
C GLU A 193 -29.20 12.11 -6.66
N GLU A 194 -28.49 12.36 -5.57
CA GLU A 194 -28.77 13.47 -4.65
C GLU A 194 -28.66 14.83 -5.34
N ASP A 195 -27.58 15.04 -6.12
CA ASP A 195 -27.37 16.26 -6.91
C ASP A 195 -28.45 16.43 -7.99
N ALA A 196 -28.88 15.34 -8.64
CA ALA A 196 -29.94 15.39 -9.65
C ALA A 196 -31.35 15.60 -9.05
N SER A 197 -31.56 15.20 -7.80
CA SER A 197 -32.85 15.35 -7.09
C SER A 197 -33.02 16.70 -6.38
N SER A 198 -31.94 17.50 -6.32
CA SER A 198 -31.91 18.82 -5.70
C SER A 198 -31.96 19.99 -6.71
N VAL A 199 -32.13 19.67 -8.00
CA VAL A 199 -32.37 20.60 -9.11
C VAL A 199 -33.84 20.53 -9.54
#